data_AF-A0A6I7WJ24-F1
#
_entry.id   AF-A0A6I7WJ24-F1
#
_cell.length_a   1.000
_cell.length_b   1.000
_cell.length_c   1.000
_cell.angle_alpha   90.00
_cell.angle_beta   90.00
_cell.angle_gamma   90.00
#
_symmetry.space_group_name_H-M   'P 1'
#
loop_
_entity.id
_entity.type
_entity.pdbx_description
1 polymer ?
#
loop_
_entity_poly.entity_id
_entity_poly.type
_entity_poly.pdbx_seq_one_letter_code
_entity_poly.pdbx_strand_id
1 'polypeptide(L)'
;MKKINVALVRLIQFVVFVVFTFVVIVYFAAIVFIPLDALVMISKLLSVVGINTFVGALIGLPIVGYLGKIVYETPGLVGMVMETGMDLVKIGKEKVEAFNKIAEAIK
;
A
#
# COMPACT_ATOMS: atom_id res chain seq x y z
N MET A 1 -8.58 -36.71 -14.45
CA MET A 1 -9.35 -35.45 -14.65
C MET A 1 -9.54 -34.66 -13.36
N LYS A 2 -10.09 -35.22 -12.27
CA LYS A 2 -10.25 -34.49 -10.98
C LYS A 2 -8.97 -33.86 -10.40
N LYS A 3 -7.84 -34.59 -10.43
CA LYS A 3 -6.54 -34.08 -9.93
C LYS A 3 -6.02 -32.86 -10.73
N ILE A 4 -6.29 -32.80 -12.03
CA ILE A 4 -5.87 -31.69 -12.90
C ILE A 4 -6.71 -30.44 -12.57
N ASN A 5 -8.01 -30.60 -12.34
CA ASN A 5 -8.89 -29.49 -11.98
C ASN A 5 -8.50 -28.89 -10.61
N VAL A 6 -8.16 -29.73 -9.62
CA VAL A 6 -7.67 -29.26 -8.32
C VAL A 6 -6.32 -28.53 -8.44
N ALA A 7 -5.40 -29.03 -9.27
CA ALA A 7 -4.12 -28.35 -9.53
C ALA A 7 -4.32 -26.97 -10.18
N LEU A 8 -5.24 -26.87 -11.14
CA LEU A 8 -5.56 -25.61 -11.81
C LEU A 8 -6.15 -24.58 -10.83
N VAL A 9 -7.08 -25.00 -9.96
CA VAL A 9 -7.69 -24.12 -8.94
C VAL A 9 -6.62 -23.62 -7.96
N ARG A 10 -5.71 -24.48 -7.51
CA ARG A 10 -4.61 -24.09 -6.62
C ARG A 10 -3.61 -23.15 -7.29
N LEU A 11 -3.35 -23.32 -8.58
CA LEU A 11 -2.48 -22.41 -9.34
C LEU A 11 -3.10 -21.00 -9.40
N ILE A 12 -4.39 -20.89 -9.73
CA ILE A 12 -5.08 -19.60 -9.77
C ILE A 12 -5.18 -18.99 -8.36
N GLN A 13 -5.47 -19.80 -7.33
CA GLN A 13 -5.44 -19.36 -5.93
C GLN A 13 -4.09 -18.74 -5.55
N PHE A 14 -2.99 -19.37 -5.95
CA PHE A 14 -1.65 -18.84 -5.71
C PHE A 14 -1.44 -17.50 -6.42
N VAL A 15 -1.83 -17.38 -7.69
CA VAL A 15 -1.74 -16.11 -8.44
C VAL A 15 -2.53 -15.00 -7.74
N VAL A 16 -3.77 -15.27 -7.32
CA VAL A 16 -4.60 -14.29 -6.60
C VAL A 16 -3.97 -13.89 -5.27
N PHE A 17 -3.42 -14.86 -4.52
CA PHE A 17 -2.70 -14.58 -3.27
C PHE A 17 -1.49 -13.66 -3.48
N VAL A 18 -0.68 -13.92 -4.52
CA VAL A 18 0.49 -13.09 -4.85
C VAL A 18 0.06 -11.67 -5.24
N VAL A 19 -1.00 -11.53 -6.04
CA VAL A 19 -1.53 -10.21 -6.42
C VAL A 19 -2.02 -9.43 -5.21
N PHE A 20 -2.78 -10.06 -4.31
CA PHE A 20 -3.23 -9.39 -3.07
C PHE A 20 -2.06 -8.98 -2.18
N THR A 21 -1.07 -9.86 -2.04
CA THR A 21 0.15 -9.55 -1.28
C THR A 21 0.86 -8.33 -1.87
N PHE A 22 1.01 -8.29 -3.20
CA PHE A 22 1.59 -7.14 -3.90
C PHE A 22 0.79 -5.85 -3.66
N VAL A 23 -0.54 -5.89 -3.80
CA VAL A 23 -1.42 -4.74 -3.58
C VAL A 23 -1.28 -4.20 -2.15
N VAL A 24 -1.25 -5.08 -1.14
CA VAL A 24 -1.07 -4.68 0.26
C VAL A 24 0.29 -4.00 0.45
N ILE A 25 1.37 -4.58 -0.10
CA ILE A 25 2.71 -3.98 -0.03
C ILE A 25 2.72 -2.59 -0.68
N VAL A 26 2.14 -2.46 -1.88
CA VAL A 26 2.06 -1.18 -2.59
C VAL A 26 1.26 -0.14 -1.80
N TYR A 27 0.16 -0.54 -1.16
CA TYR A 27 -0.65 0.35 -0.33
C TYR A 27 0.17 0.96 0.82
N PHE A 28 0.87 0.11 1.59
CA PHE A 28 1.72 0.60 2.68
C PHE A 28 2.95 1.35 2.18
N ALA A 29 3.54 0.93 1.06
CA ALA A 29 4.64 1.63 0.43
C ALA A 29 4.22 3.04 0.00
N ALA A 30 3.03 3.23 -0.57
CA ALA A 30 2.51 4.53 -0.97
C ALA A 30 2.35 5.48 0.22
N ILE A 31 1.87 4.99 1.36
CA ILE A 31 1.75 5.79 2.59
C ILE A 31 3.10 6.36 3.04
N VAL A 32 4.19 5.63 2.83
CA VAL A 32 5.55 6.07 3.17
C VAL A 32 6.18 6.92 2.06
N PHE A 33 5.99 6.53 0.80
CA PHE A 33 6.60 7.20 -0.33
C PHE A 33 5.98 8.56 -0.63
N ILE A 34 4.68 8.77 -0.40
CA ILE A 34 4.03 10.06 -0.67
C ILE A 34 4.66 11.21 0.14
N PRO A 35 4.83 11.10 1.48
CA PRO A 35 5.53 12.13 2.26
C PRO A 35 6.98 12.34 1.81
N LEU A 36 7.68 11.25 1.48
CA LEU A 36 9.07 11.32 1.02
C LEU A 36 9.18 12.04 -0.33
N ASP A 37 8.27 11.74 -1.27
CA ASP A 37 8.22 12.38 -2.57
C ASP A 37 7.85 13.86 -2.46
N ALA A 38 6.92 14.21 -1.55
CA ALA A 38 6.60 15.60 -1.23
C ALA A 38 7.84 16.37 -0.76
N LEU A 39 8.69 15.76 0.09
CA LEU A 39 9.95 16.37 0.54
C LEU A 39 10.89 16.63 -0.65
N VAL A 40 11.06 15.63 -1.53
CA VAL A 40 11.88 15.76 -2.74
C VAL A 40 11.35 16.85 -3.66
N MET A 41 10.03 16.92 -3.83
CA MET A 41 9.39 17.91 -4.70
C MET A 41 9.55 19.33 -4.16
N ILE A 42 9.38 19.55 -2.85
CA ILE A 42 9.64 20.83 -2.19
C ILE A 42 11.11 21.22 -2.32
N SER A 43 12.03 20.27 -2.11
CA SER A 43 13.47 20.52 -2.25
C SER A 43 13.85 20.93 -3.68
N LYS A 44 13.23 20.31 -4.69
CA LYS A 44 13.40 20.67 -6.11
C LYS A 44 12.84 22.06 -6.42
N LEU A 45 11.66 22.40 -5.88
CA LEU A 45 11.07 23.74 -6.06
C LEU A 45 11.96 24.83 -5.48
N LEU A 46 12.53 24.60 -4.29
CA LEU A 46 13.48 25.53 -3.68
C LEU A 46 14.79 25.63 -4.48
N SER A 47 15.18 24.55 -5.17
CA SER A 47 16.34 24.58 -6.07
C SER A 47 16.16 25.49 -7.29
N VAL A 48 14.92 25.68 -7.77
CA VAL A 48 14.62 26.62 -8.87
C VAL A 48 14.95 28.06 -8.48
N VAL A 49 14.82 28.43 -7.21
CA VAL A 49 15.15 29.78 -6.70
C VAL A 49 16.60 29.90 -6.21
N GLY A 50 17.46 28.93 -6.54
CA GLY A 50 18.90 28.95 -6.24
C GLY A 50 19.29 28.36 -4.88
N ILE A 51 18.36 27.75 -4.14
CA ILE A 51 18.65 27.08 -2.86
C ILE A 51 19.17 25.67 -3.14
N ASN A 52 20.37 25.33 -2.66
CA ASN A 52 20.91 23.98 -2.82
C ASN A 52 19.95 22.92 -2.24
N THR A 53 19.79 21.78 -2.93
CA THR A 53 18.91 20.67 -2.57
C THR A 53 19.08 20.20 -1.11
N PHE A 54 20.30 20.23 -0.56
CA PHE A 54 20.54 19.88 0.85
C PHE A 54 19.86 20.86 1.82
N VAL A 55 19.98 22.16 1.55
CA VAL A 55 19.33 23.21 2.36
C VAL A 55 17.81 23.21 2.10
N GLY A 56 17.39 22.97 0.85
CA GLY A 56 15.99 22.78 0.49
C GLY A 56 15.33 21.61 1.22
N ALA A 57 16.06 20.49 1.40
CA ALA A 57 15.58 19.35 2.16
C ALA A 57 15.45 19.66 3.67
N LEU A 58 16.39 20.41 4.25
CA LEU A 58 16.31 20.85 5.65
C LEU A 58 15.09 21.75 5.91
N ILE A 59 14.71 22.58 4.94
CA ILE A 59 13.50 23.42 5.01
C ILE A 59 12.25 22.62 4.66
N GLY A 60 12.34 21.68 3.72
CA GLY A 60 11.23 20.81 3.32
C GLY A 60 10.79 19.86 4.44
N LEU A 61 11.71 19.42 5.28
CA LEU A 61 11.45 18.49 6.38
C LEU A 61 10.41 19.02 7.40
N PRO A 62 10.51 20.25 7.95
CA PRO A 62 9.47 20.81 8.80
C PRO A 62 8.16 21.09 8.04
N ILE A 63 8.21 21.43 6.74
CA ILE A 63 7.00 21.62 5.92
C ILE A 63 6.22 20.30 5.80
N VAL A 64 6.91 19.22 5.41
CA VAL A 64 6.30 17.88 5.31
C VAL A 64 5.88 17.37 6.69
N GLY A 65 6.67 17.64 7.73
CA GLY A 65 6.31 17.31 9.11
C GLY A 65 5.02 18.01 9.56
N TYR A 66 4.82 19.28 9.18
CA TYR A 66 3.58 20.00 9.45
C TYR A 66 2.37 19.44 8.68
N LEU A 67 2.55 19.06 7.41
CA LEU A 67 1.53 18.36 6.64
C LEU A 67 1.17 17.01 7.28
N GLY A 68 2.18 16.26 7.74
CA GLY A 68 1.98 15.01 8.49
C GLY A 68 1.22 15.23 9.80
N LYS A 69 1.50 16.33 10.51
CA LYS A 69 0.76 16.72 11.72
C LYS A 69 -0.71 17.00 11.40
N ILE A 70 -1.03 17.74 10.33
CA ILE A 70 -2.41 17.99 9.92
C ILE A 70 -3.13 16.67 9.62
N VAL A 71 -2.49 15.76 8.88
CA VAL A 71 -3.05 14.44 8.58
C VAL A 71 -3.32 13.64 9.86
N TYR A 72 -2.42 13.73 10.84
CA TYR A 72 -2.56 13.05 12.13
C TYR A 72 -3.67 13.65 13.01
N GLU A 73 -3.80 14.97 13.03
CA GLU A 73 -4.82 15.70 13.79
C GLU A 73 -6.19 15.67 13.11
N THR A 74 -6.26 15.31 11.83
CA THR A 74 -7.53 15.17 11.11
C THR A 74 -8.27 13.93 11.63
N PRO A 75 -9.39 14.11 12.35
CA PRO A 75 -10.08 13.01 13.00
C PRO A 75 -10.60 12.02 11.96
N GLY A 76 -10.36 10.73 12.20
CA GLY A 76 -10.81 9.65 11.34
C GLY A 76 -9.94 9.38 10.11
N LEU A 77 -9.02 10.28 9.72
CA LEU A 77 -8.21 10.08 8.51
C LEU A 77 -7.17 8.96 8.69
N VAL A 78 -6.38 9.01 9.78
CA VAL A 78 -5.42 7.93 10.11
C VAL A 78 -6.13 6.60 10.34
N GLY A 79 -7.28 6.63 11.03
CA GLY A 79 -8.11 5.45 11.26
C GLY A 79 -8.57 4.81 9.96
N MET A 80 -9.13 5.61 9.05
CA MET A 80 -9.60 5.15 7.74
C MET A 80 -8.48 4.57 6.87
N VAL A 81 -7.29 5.18 6.89
CA VAL A 81 -6.11 4.66 6.16
C VAL A 81 -5.70 3.29 6.71
N MET A 82 -5.67 3.13 8.03
CA MET A 82 -5.32 1.85 8.66
C MET A 82 -6.40 0.79 8.42
N GLU A 83 -7.68 1.14 8.55
CA GLU A 83 -8.83 0.27 8.30
C GLU A 83 -8.83 -0.22 6.85
N THR A 84 -8.63 0.67 5.90
CA THR A 84 -8.51 0.30 4.47
C THR A 84 -7.38 -0.71 4.24
N GLY A 85 -6.22 -0.51 4.90
CA GLY A 85 -5.11 -1.46 4.83
C GLY A 85 -5.45 -2.84 5.41
N MET A 86 -6.17 -2.87 6.54
CA MET A 86 -6.64 -4.12 7.16
C MET A 86 -7.69 -4.82 6.31
N ASP A 87 -8.60 -4.07 5.70
CA ASP A 87 -9.63 -4.61 4.81
C ASP A 87 -9.03 -5.25 3.56
N LEU A 88 -7.98 -4.66 2.98
CA LEU A 88 -7.25 -5.29 1.87
C LEU A 88 -6.69 -6.66 2.24
N VAL A 89 -6.12 -6.79 3.44
CA VAL A 89 -5.61 -8.08 3.95
C VAL A 89 -6.76 -9.06 4.18
N LYS A 90 -7.86 -8.60 4.79
CA LYS A 90 -9.04 -9.42 5.07
C LYS A 90 -9.68 -9.95 3.79
N ILE A 91 -9.88 -9.09 2.80
CA ILE A 91 -10.40 -9.49 1.48
C ILE A 91 -9.47 -10.52 0.84
N GLY A 92 -8.16 -10.32 0.88
CA GLY A 92 -7.19 -11.28 0.37
C GLY A 92 -7.36 -12.67 1.00
N LYS A 93 -7.51 -12.72 2.33
CA LYS A 93 -7.76 -13.96 3.07
C LYS A 93 -9.10 -14.62 2.66
N GLU A 94 -10.18 -13.85 2.60
CA GLU A 94 -11.51 -14.35 2.21
C GLU A 94 -11.51 -14.94 0.79
N LYS A 95 -10.80 -14.32 -0.16
CA LYS A 95 -10.68 -14.85 -1.52
C LYS A 95 -9.91 -16.17 -1.54
N VAL A 96 -8.81 -16.29 -0.79
CA VAL A 96 -8.05 -17.54 -0.67
C VAL A 96 -8.90 -18.66 -0.05
N GLU A 97 -9.69 -18.36 0.98
CA GLU A 97 -10.62 -19.32 1.58
C GLU A 97 -11.73 -19.77 0.61
N ALA A 98 -12.24 -18.86 -0.22
CA ALA A 98 -13.20 -19.22 -1.26
C ALA A 98 -12.60 -20.20 -2.29
N PHE A 99 -11.34 -20.00 -2.69
CA PHE A 99 -10.65 -20.97 -3.56
C PHE A 99 -10.44 -22.32 -2.89
N ASN A 100 -10.16 -22.37 -1.59
CA ASN A 100 -10.07 -23.64 -0.86
C ASN A 100 -11.40 -24.42 -0.91
N LYS A 101 -12.53 -23.74 -0.69
CA LYS A 101 -13.87 -24.36 -0.78
C LYS A 101 -14.15 -24.92 -2.19
N ILE A 102 -13.75 -24.20 -3.23
CA ILE A 102 -13.87 -24.66 -4.63
C ILE A 102 -13.00 -25.89 -4.87
N ALA A 103 -11.76 -25.90 -4.37
CA ALA A 103 -10.85 -27.04 -4.51
C ALA A 103 -11.36 -28.29 -3.77
N GLU A 104 -12.01 -28.12 -2.62
CA GLU A 104 -12.64 -29.21 -1.87
C GLU A 104 -13.87 -29.78 -2.59
N ALA A 105 -14.72 -28.93 -3.18
CA ALA A 105 -15.89 -29.36 -3.95
C ALA A 105 -15.54 -30.15 -5.22
N ILE A 106 -14.35 -29.94 -5.78
CA ILE A 106 -13.87 -30.58 -7.02
C ILE A 106 -13.05 -31.87 -6.75
N LYS A 107 -12.69 -32.10 -5.49
CA LYS A 107 -11.86 -33.25 -5.06
C LYS A 107 -12.56 -34.60 -5.29
#